data_AF-A0A3B8LHE5-F1
#
_entry.id   AF-A0A3B8LHE5-F1
#
_cell.length_a   1.000
_cell.length_b   1.000
_cell.length_c   1.000
_cell.angle_alpha   90.00
_cell.angle_beta   90.00
_cell.angle_gamma   90.00
#
_symmetry.space_group_name_H-M   'P 1'
#
loop_
_entity.id
_entity.type
_entity.pdbx_description
1 polymer ?
#
loop_
_entity_poly.entity_id
_entity_poly.type
_entity_poly.pdbx_seq_one_letter_code
_entity_poly.pdbx_strand_id
1 'polypeptide(L)'
;MLAIGKVFFELARSPLEGAPETNSFVLQGQAEEIGQVVELLTLGVSHLAFEVSPRTKATTIEEPRDGEYRLHPIFCPFFEYSYRKKRRVTFNASDFLLLGEDPKNAISNMLKRKSTVENEMPEQLSLYETFFNGQK
;
A
#
# COMPACT_ATOMS: atom_id res chain seq x y z
N MET A 1 10.80 -5.60 -9.86
CA MET A 1 11.13 -4.91 -8.58
C MET A 1 11.19 -3.38 -8.69
N LEU A 2 11.70 -2.79 -9.78
CA LEU A 2 11.81 -1.32 -9.89
C LEU A 2 10.47 -0.58 -9.77
N ALA A 3 9.39 -1.14 -10.37
CA ALA A 3 8.08 -0.50 -10.37
C ALA A 3 7.47 -0.40 -8.96
N ILE A 4 7.48 -1.49 -8.18
CA ILE A 4 6.96 -1.48 -6.80
C ILE A 4 7.80 -0.60 -5.86
N GLY A 5 9.13 -0.59 -6.02
CA GLY A 5 9.99 0.32 -5.27
C GLY A 5 9.71 1.79 -5.58
N LYS A 6 9.41 2.12 -6.83
CA LYS A 6 8.95 3.45 -7.22
C LYS A 6 7.61 3.82 -6.55
N VAL A 7 6.67 2.87 -6.40
CA VAL A 7 5.44 3.12 -5.62
C VAL A 7 5.78 3.54 -4.19
N PHE A 8 6.67 2.81 -3.51
CA PHE A 8 7.07 3.16 -2.14
C PHE A 8 7.85 4.46 -2.04
N PHE A 9 8.72 4.76 -3.01
CA PHE A 9 9.42 6.04 -3.10
C PHE A 9 8.43 7.21 -3.21
N GLU A 10 7.45 7.13 -4.11
CA GLU A 10 6.43 8.19 -4.27
C GLU A 10 5.55 8.32 -3.02
N LEU A 11 5.22 7.20 -2.36
CA LEU A 11 4.48 7.18 -1.10
C LEU A 11 5.25 7.84 0.06
N ALA A 12 6.57 7.67 0.10
CA ALA A 12 7.45 8.26 1.11
C ALA A 12 7.73 9.76 0.84
N ARG A 13 7.79 10.16 -0.44
CA ARG A 13 8.05 11.54 -0.88
C ARG A 13 6.83 12.46 -0.77
N SER A 14 5.63 11.90 -0.73
CA SER A 14 4.38 12.63 -0.42
C SER A 14 3.85 12.28 0.98
N PRO A 15 4.60 12.59 2.07
CA PRO A 15 4.02 12.57 3.39
C PRO A 15 3.09 13.79 3.47
N LEU A 16 1.78 13.56 3.49
CA LEU A 16 0.86 14.56 4.04
C LEU A 16 1.42 14.95 5.41
N GLU A 17 1.55 16.26 5.66
CA GLU A 17 2.31 16.78 6.81
C GLU A 17 2.07 15.98 8.09
N GLY A 18 3.12 15.31 8.59
CA GLY A 18 3.07 14.52 9.83
C GLY A 18 2.61 13.06 9.71
N ALA A 19 2.21 12.57 8.53
CA ALA A 19 1.77 11.19 8.36
C ALA A 19 2.95 10.20 8.36
N PRO A 20 2.88 9.10 9.13
CA PRO A 20 3.91 8.07 9.10
C PRO A 20 3.97 7.39 7.72
N GLU A 21 5.17 7.37 7.16
CA GLU A 21 5.55 6.70 5.90
C GLU A 21 5.01 5.27 5.79
N THR A 22 4.59 4.89 4.58
CA THR A 22 4.01 3.57 4.29
C THR A 22 5.09 2.66 3.72
N ASN A 23 5.33 1.50 4.34
CA ASN A 23 6.39 0.59 3.92
C ASN A 23 6.01 -0.89 3.97
N SER A 24 4.72 -1.17 4.03
CA SER A 24 4.17 -2.53 4.03
C SER A 24 2.82 -2.52 3.33
N PHE A 25 2.43 -3.67 2.78
CA PHE A 25 1.19 -3.81 2.07
C PHE A 25 0.52 -5.18 2.24
N VAL A 26 -0.79 -5.21 2.03
CA VAL A 26 -1.61 -6.41 1.89
C VAL A 26 -2.34 -6.37 0.55
N LEU A 27 -2.76 -7.53 0.08
CA LEU A 27 -3.49 -7.68 -1.18
C LEU A 27 -5.00 -7.72 -0.92
N GLN A 28 -5.76 -7.19 -1.86
CA GLN A 28 -7.21 -7.37 -1.99
C GLN A 28 -7.55 -7.61 -3.46
N GLY A 29 -8.74 -8.12 -3.77
CA GLY A 29 -9.15 -8.38 -5.16
C GLY A 29 -9.78 -9.76 -5.31
N GLN A 30 -9.79 -10.28 -6.54
CA GLN A 30 -10.32 -11.62 -6.80
C GLN A 30 -9.34 -12.69 -6.31
N ALA A 31 -9.86 -13.81 -5.82
CA ALA A 31 -9.03 -14.88 -5.25
C ALA A 31 -8.00 -15.44 -6.24
N GLU A 32 -8.35 -15.53 -7.52
CA GLU A 32 -7.47 -15.99 -8.59
C GLU A 32 -6.28 -15.03 -8.81
N GLU A 33 -6.57 -13.73 -8.92
CA GLU A 33 -5.55 -12.68 -9.05
C GLU A 33 -4.63 -12.64 -7.81
N ILE A 34 -5.22 -12.75 -6.62
CA ILE A 34 -4.46 -12.81 -5.36
C ILE A 34 -3.53 -14.03 -5.38
N GLY A 35 -4.01 -15.20 -5.80
CA GLY A 35 -3.19 -16.42 -5.91
C GLY A 35 -1.97 -16.23 -6.80
N GLN A 36 -2.18 -15.66 -8.00
CA GLN A 36 -1.08 -15.37 -8.94
C GLN A 36 -0.05 -14.39 -8.34
N VAL A 37 -0.52 -13.32 -7.71
CA VAL A 37 0.38 -12.34 -7.08
C VAL A 37 1.12 -12.95 -5.89
N VAL A 38 0.47 -13.78 -5.09
CA VAL A 38 1.10 -14.47 -3.94
C VAL A 38 2.20 -15.42 -4.41
N GLU A 39 2.02 -16.12 -5.53
CA GLU A 39 3.08 -16.95 -6.11
C GLU A 39 4.32 -16.11 -6.49
N LEU A 40 4.10 -14.98 -7.17
CA LEU A 40 5.16 -14.03 -7.52
C LEU A 40 5.86 -13.44 -6.28
N LEU A 41 5.10 -13.09 -5.26
CA LEU A 41 5.63 -12.57 -4.00
C LEU A 41 6.41 -13.64 -3.24
N THR A 42 5.97 -14.89 -3.27
CA THR A 42 6.66 -16.03 -2.63
C THR A 42 8.03 -16.27 -3.29
N LEU A 43 8.09 -16.21 -4.62
CA LEU A 43 9.36 -16.21 -5.35
C LEU A 43 10.23 -15.02 -4.95
N GLY A 44 9.65 -13.82 -4.86
CA GLY A 44 10.35 -12.63 -4.41
C GLY A 44 10.90 -12.75 -2.98
N VAL A 45 10.16 -13.31 -2.04
CA VAL A 45 10.64 -13.61 -0.68
C VAL A 45 11.80 -14.59 -0.71
N SER A 46 11.72 -15.63 -1.54
CA SER A 46 12.80 -16.63 -1.71
C SER A 46 14.10 -16.02 -2.26
N HIS A 47 13.98 -14.92 -3.02
CA HIS A 47 15.11 -14.15 -3.55
C HIS A 47 15.45 -12.89 -2.73
N LEU A 48 14.94 -12.76 -1.49
CA LEU A 48 15.16 -11.60 -0.61
C LEU A 48 14.73 -10.25 -1.23
N ALA A 49 13.80 -10.28 -2.18
CA ALA A 49 13.14 -9.08 -2.72
C ALA A 49 12.16 -8.48 -1.71
N PHE A 50 11.46 -9.36 -1.00
CA PHE A 50 10.43 -9.02 -0.03
C PHE A 50 10.65 -9.76 1.28
N GLU A 51 10.08 -9.22 2.35
CA GLU A 51 9.82 -9.95 3.57
C GLU A 51 8.32 -10.10 3.76
N VAL A 52 7.92 -11.21 4.36
CA VAL A 52 6.52 -11.49 4.70
C VAL A 52 6.35 -11.61 6.20
N SER A 53 5.37 -10.90 6.74
CA SER A 53 4.89 -11.07 8.12
C SER A 53 3.58 -11.86 8.07
N PRO A 54 3.52 -13.08 8.63
CA PRO A 54 2.28 -13.84 8.69
C PRO A 54 1.28 -13.14 9.63
N ARG A 55 0.00 -13.09 9.23
CA ARG A 55 -1.06 -12.49 10.03
C ARG A 55 -1.49 -13.47 11.13
N THR A 56 -1.61 -13.02 12.38
CA THR A 56 -1.84 -13.86 13.58
C THR A 56 -3.27 -14.40 13.76
N LYS A 57 -4.06 -14.51 12.68
CA LYS A 57 -5.35 -15.21 12.72
C LYS A 57 -5.44 -16.13 11.51
N ALA A 58 -4.85 -17.31 11.61
CA ALA A 58 -5.09 -18.39 10.68
C ALA A 58 -6.46 -19.00 11.02
N THR A 59 -7.51 -18.56 10.34
CA THR A 59 -8.81 -19.21 10.39
C THR A 59 -8.99 -19.91 9.04
N THR A 60 -8.59 -21.18 8.98
CA THR A 60 -8.77 -22.14 7.85
C THR A 60 -7.60 -22.25 6.85
N ILE A 61 -7.40 -23.47 6.36
CA ILE A 61 -6.26 -23.96 5.55
C ILE A 61 -6.34 -23.52 4.08
N GLU A 62 -7.49 -23.01 3.63
CA GLU A 62 -7.80 -22.77 2.21
C GLU A 62 -7.80 -21.30 1.78
N GLU A 63 -7.59 -20.35 2.69
CA GLU A 63 -7.45 -18.94 2.30
C GLU A 63 -6.02 -18.66 1.82
N PRO A 64 -5.82 -18.02 0.65
CA PRO A 64 -4.50 -17.61 0.20
C PRO A 64 -3.89 -16.76 1.29
N ARG A 65 -2.75 -17.24 1.83
CA ARG A 65 -2.11 -16.72 3.04
C ARG A 65 -2.06 -15.19 2.98
N ASP A 66 -2.91 -14.60 3.81
CA ASP A 66 -3.21 -13.17 3.88
C ASP A 66 -2.06 -12.45 4.61
N GLY A 67 -0.86 -12.56 4.04
CA GLY A 67 0.40 -12.07 4.57
C GLY A 67 0.58 -10.57 4.33
N GLU A 68 1.27 -9.91 5.26
CA GLU A 68 1.70 -8.54 5.06
C GLU A 68 3.10 -8.55 4.47
N TYR A 69 3.25 -7.96 3.29
CA TYR A 69 4.49 -7.94 2.53
C TYR A 69 5.17 -6.58 2.68
N ARG A 70 6.49 -6.58 2.66
CA ARG A 70 7.31 -5.36 2.56
C ARG A 70 8.52 -5.61 1.68
N LEU A 71 9.03 -4.56 1.04
CA LEU A 71 10.33 -4.64 0.38
C LEU A 71 11.42 -4.94 1.42
N HIS A 72 12.39 -5.76 1.03
CA HIS A 72 13.50 -6.11 1.90
C HIS A 72 14.30 -4.84 2.28
N PRO A 73 14.74 -4.68 3.55
CA PRO A 73 15.43 -3.49 4.03
C PRO A 73 16.67 -3.08 3.23
N ILE A 74 17.32 -4.03 2.54
CA ILE A 74 18.44 -3.74 1.63
C ILE A 74 18.06 -2.75 0.51
N PHE A 75 16.78 -2.70 0.13
CA PHE A 75 16.26 -1.81 -0.91
C PHE A 75 15.81 -0.44 -0.37
N CYS A 76 15.60 -0.29 0.94
CA CYS A 76 15.24 0.99 1.56
C CYS A 76 16.10 2.18 1.12
N PRO A 77 17.46 2.12 1.14
CA PRO A 77 18.28 3.26 0.75
C PRO A 77 18.14 3.63 -0.74
N PHE A 78 17.72 2.71 -1.61
CA PHE A 78 17.52 2.99 -3.04
C PHE A 78 16.24 3.77 -3.33
N PHE A 79 15.29 3.75 -2.40
CA PHE A 79 13.98 4.38 -2.52
C PHE A 79 13.73 5.39 -1.40
N GLU A 80 14.81 5.84 -0.75
CA GLU A 80 14.83 6.92 0.25
C GLU A 80 13.77 6.80 1.36
N TYR A 81 13.43 5.56 1.76
CA TYR A 81 12.41 5.30 2.78
C TYR A 81 12.98 4.55 3.99
N SER A 82 12.38 4.73 5.18
CA SER A 82 12.85 4.11 6.42
C SER A 82 12.62 2.59 6.46
N TYR A 83 13.61 1.87 6.97
CA TYR A 83 13.49 0.43 7.27
C TYR A 83 12.46 0.12 8.38
N ARG A 84 12.15 1.11 9.24
CA ARG A 84 11.28 0.91 10.42
C ARG A 84 9.85 0.70 9.96
N LYS A 85 9.27 -0.47 10.25
CA LYS A 85 7.85 -0.78 9.95
C LYS A 85 6.92 0.33 10.46
N LYS A 86 6.12 0.91 9.59
CA LYS A 86 5.20 2.03 9.88
C LYS A 86 3.79 1.71 9.37
N ARG A 87 3.24 2.47 8.42
CA ARG A 87 1.87 2.25 7.91
C ARG A 87 1.82 1.13 6.89
N ARG A 88 0.68 0.45 6.90
CA ARG A 88 0.28 -0.57 5.92
C ARG A 88 -0.69 0.05 4.92
N VAL A 89 -0.52 -0.30 3.64
CA VAL A 89 -1.49 0.03 2.57
C VAL A 89 -2.12 -1.25 2.02
N THR A 90 -3.30 -1.14 1.43
CA THR A 90 -3.93 -2.24 0.72
C THR A 90 -3.83 -1.98 -0.78
N PHE A 91 -3.26 -2.93 -1.52
CA PHE A 91 -3.17 -2.88 -2.97
C PHE A 91 -4.12 -3.90 -3.59
N ASN A 92 -4.69 -3.57 -4.75
CA ASN A 92 -5.44 -4.55 -5.51
C ASN A 92 -4.46 -5.47 -6.25
N ALA A 93 -4.72 -6.78 -6.22
CA ALA A 93 -3.93 -7.78 -6.93
C ALA A 93 -3.88 -7.50 -8.44
N SER A 94 -4.98 -7.03 -9.04
CA SER A 94 -5.03 -6.66 -10.46
C SER A 94 -4.05 -5.54 -10.83
N ASP A 95 -3.93 -4.51 -9.98
CA ASP A 95 -2.95 -3.43 -10.19
C ASP A 95 -1.50 -3.94 -10.02
N PHE A 96 -1.30 -4.96 -9.18
CA PHE A 96 0.02 -5.58 -9.00
C PHE A 96 0.43 -6.41 -10.21
N LEU A 97 -0.49 -7.17 -10.81
CA LEU A 97 -0.26 -7.88 -12.08
C LEU A 97 0.03 -6.90 -13.21
N LEU A 98 -0.71 -5.78 -13.25
CA LEU A 98 -0.49 -4.71 -14.23
C LEU A 98 0.90 -4.07 -14.14
N LEU A 99 1.60 -4.14 -12.99
CA LEU A 99 2.99 -3.64 -12.89
C LEU A 99 3.96 -4.34 -13.86
N GLY A 100 3.66 -5.59 -14.24
CA GLY A 100 4.47 -6.36 -15.19
C GLY A 100 4.26 -5.93 -16.64
N GLU A 101 3.07 -5.43 -16.98
CA GLU A 101 2.66 -5.09 -18.35
C GLU A 101 2.72 -3.58 -18.61
N ASP A 102 2.10 -2.79 -17.75
CA ASP A 102 2.04 -1.33 -17.84
C ASP A 102 2.33 -0.67 -16.48
N PRO A 103 3.63 -0.52 -16.13
CA PRO A 103 4.03 0.01 -14.84
C PRO A 103 3.59 1.47 -14.64
N LYS A 104 3.40 2.27 -15.70
CA LYS A 104 2.99 3.68 -15.55
C LYS A 104 1.56 3.76 -15.05
N ASN A 105 0.65 3.01 -15.68
CA ASN A 105 -0.76 3.00 -15.30
C ASN A 105 -0.97 2.29 -13.95
N ALA A 106 -0.28 1.17 -13.70
CA ALA A 106 -0.32 0.49 -12.42
C ALA A 106 0.09 1.40 -11.25
N ILE A 107 1.24 2.09 -11.36
CA ILE A 107 1.71 3.02 -10.32
C ILE A 107 0.68 4.14 -10.08
N SER A 108 0.12 4.71 -11.15
CA SER A 108 -0.90 5.76 -11.05
C SER A 108 -2.13 5.27 -10.27
N ASN A 109 -2.63 4.06 -10.55
CA ASN A 109 -3.78 3.47 -9.86
C ASN A 109 -3.49 3.19 -8.38
N MET A 110 -2.31 2.64 -8.09
CA MET A 110 -1.88 2.33 -6.71
C MET A 110 -1.72 3.59 -5.86
N LEU A 111 -1.30 4.71 -6.46
CA LEU A 111 -1.15 6.00 -5.76
C LEU A 111 -2.50 6.75 -5.59
N LYS A 112 -3.36 6.75 -6.63
CA LYS A 112 -4.64 7.49 -6.63
C LYS A 112 -5.61 7.09 -5.51
N ARG A 113 -5.59 5.81 -5.08
CA ARG A 113 -6.49 5.34 -4.00
C ARG A 113 -6.19 5.96 -2.63
N LYS A 114 -5.02 6.57 -2.44
CA LYS A 114 -4.72 7.33 -1.22
C LYS A 114 -5.57 8.59 -1.10
N SER A 115 -5.96 9.20 -2.23
CA SER A 115 -6.73 10.46 -2.26
C SER A 115 -8.22 10.28 -1.97
N THR A 116 -8.79 9.07 -2.09
CA THR A 116 -10.24 8.86 -1.93
C THR A 116 -10.67 8.74 -0.47
N VAL A 117 -9.78 8.28 0.43
CA VAL A 117 -10.10 8.11 1.86
C VAL A 117 -10.08 9.44 2.63
N GLU A 118 -9.49 10.50 2.07
CA GLU A 118 -9.27 11.79 2.77
C GLU A 118 -10.06 12.98 2.19
N ASN A 119 -10.95 12.76 1.21
CA ASN A 119 -11.89 13.82 0.77
C ASN A 119 -13.12 13.94 1.69
N GLU A 120 -13.18 13.19 2.80
CA GLU A 120 -14.09 13.51 3.88
C GLU A 120 -13.51 14.70 4.64
N MET A 121 -14.09 15.88 4.39
CA MET A 121 -13.76 17.12 5.09
C MET A 121 -13.77 16.85 6.60
N PRO A 122 -12.67 17.11 7.33
CA PRO A 122 -12.59 16.86 8.76
C PRO A 122 -13.82 17.43 9.49
N GLU A 123 -14.50 16.62 10.31
CA GLU A 123 -15.72 17.06 11.02
C GLU A 123 -15.51 18.37 11.78
N GLN A 124 -14.30 18.64 12.24
CA GLN A 124 -13.92 19.88 12.90
C GLN A 124 -14.09 21.12 12.00
N LEU A 125 -13.82 21.01 10.69
CA LEU A 125 -14.03 22.08 9.71
C LEU A 125 -15.53 22.33 9.44
N SER A 126 -16.36 21.29 9.49
CA SER A 126 -17.82 21.41 9.34
C SER A 126 -18.47 22.21 10.49
N LEU A 127 -17.85 22.15 11.69
CA LEU A 127 -18.27 22.92 12.86
C LEU A 127 -18.08 24.44 12.65
N TYR A 128 -17.02 24.83 11.93
CA TYR A 128 -16.73 26.24 11.64
C TYR A 128 -17.65 26.80 10.54
N GLU A 129 -18.01 26.02 9.53
CA GLU A 129 -18.99 26.47 8.50
C GLU A 129 -20.35 26.82 9.13
N THR A 130 -20.80 26.01 10.09
CA THR A 130 -22.05 26.27 10.82
C THR A 130 -21.97 27.57 11.62
N PHE A 131 -20.80 27.89 12.17
CA PHE A 131 -20.57 29.11 12.94
C PHE A 131 -20.54 30.36 12.05
N PHE A 132 -19.91 30.30 10.88
CA PHE A 132 -19.83 31.44 9.94
C PHE A 132 -21.13 31.66 9.15
N ASN A 133 -21.88 30.60 8.84
CA ASN A 133 -23.16 30.70 8.12
C ASN A 133 -24.35 31.06 9.04
N GLY A 134 -24.17 31.05 10.36
CA GLY A 134 -25.18 31.43 11.35
C GLY A 134 -25.25 32.93 11.68
N GLN A 135 -24.43 33.78 11.06
CA GLN A 135 -24.55 35.24 11.17
C GLN A 135 -25.33 35.83 9.99
N LYS A 136 -26.66 35.82 10.11
CA LYS A 136 -27.55 36.78 9.44
C LYS A 136 -28.69 37.18 10.36
#